data_AF-A0A2T6AQC0-F1
#
_entry.id   AF-A0A2T6AQC0-F1
#
_cell.length_a   1.000
_cell.length_b   1.000
_cell.length_c   1.000
_cell.angle_alpha   90.00
_cell.angle_beta   90.00
_cell.angle_gamma   90.00
#
_symmetry.space_group_name_H-M   'P 1'
#
loop_
_entity.id
_entity.type
_entity.pdbx_description
1 polymer ?
#
loop_
_entity_poly.entity_id
_entity_poly.type
_entity_poly.pdbx_seq_one_letter_code
_entity_poly.pdbx_strand_id
1 'polypeptide(L)'
;MTGLMTAAIAALAALFYLTAALFLKGWGQIPVWVTLAGVVVTLIIASALEMEALRRARFAEVVLLIICTEVTLALILSRFLFRDGFSAVELCGLALMLAGVALLLTGGGHGHSEVVKAVERRVS
;
A
#
# COMPACT_ATOMS: atom_id res chain seq x y z
N MET A 1 13.47 -9.77 -16.40
CA MET A 1 14.16 -9.48 -15.12
C MET A 1 13.67 -8.20 -14.43
N THR A 2 12.79 -7.39 -15.03
CA THR A 2 12.32 -6.10 -14.50
C THR A 2 11.24 -6.21 -13.42
N GLY A 3 10.25 -7.10 -13.55
CA GLY A 3 9.12 -7.20 -12.62
C GLY A 3 9.49 -7.64 -11.20
N LEU A 4 10.38 -8.62 -11.05
CA LEU A 4 10.80 -9.14 -9.74
C LEU A 4 11.56 -8.08 -8.93
N MET A 5 12.35 -7.23 -9.62
CA MET A 5 13.06 -6.13 -8.99
C MET A 5 12.09 -5.03 -8.53
N THR A 6 11.08 -4.70 -9.34
CA THR A 6 10.03 -3.75 -8.94
C THR A 6 9.24 -4.27 -7.74
N ALA A 7 8.88 -5.56 -7.74
CA ALA A 7 8.19 -6.19 -6.61
C ALA A 7 9.05 -6.14 -5.33
N ALA A 8 10.36 -6.40 -5.43
CA ALA A 8 11.27 -6.31 -4.31
C ALA A 8 11.40 -4.88 -3.75
N ILE A 9 11.48 -3.87 -4.63
CA ILE A 9 11.54 -2.45 -4.23
C ILE A 9 10.22 -2.01 -3.57
N ALA A 10 9.08 -2.40 -4.14
CA ALA A 10 7.76 -2.11 -3.58
C ALA A 10 7.56 -2.80 -2.21
N ALA A 11 7.99 -4.06 -2.07
CA ALA A 11 7.96 -4.76 -0.79
C ALA A 11 8.88 -4.09 0.25
N LEU A 12 10.05 -3.59 -0.17
CA LEU A 12 10.94 -2.84 0.70
C LEU A 12 10.31 -1.51 1.14
N ALA A 13 9.64 -0.78 0.23
CA ALA A 13 8.90 0.43 0.57
C ALA A 13 7.80 0.15 1.60
N ALA A 14 7.05 -0.94 1.43
CA ALA A 14 6.02 -1.40 2.37
C ALA A 14 6.59 -1.67 3.78
N LEU A 15 7.80 -2.25 3.88
CA LEU A 15 8.47 -2.45 5.18
C LEU A 15 8.76 -1.11 5.88
N PHE A 16 9.19 -0.09 5.14
CA PHE A 16 9.44 1.24 5.72
C PHE A 16 8.15 1.94 6.14
N TYR A 17 7.08 1.83 5.35
CA TYR A 17 5.76 2.33 5.75
C TYR A 17 5.24 1.65 7.01
N LEU A 18 5.36 0.32 7.11
CA LEU A 18 5.00 -0.43 8.31
C LEU A 18 5.85 0.00 9.51
N THR A 19 7.15 0.22 9.32
CA THR A 19 8.04 0.69 10.38
C THR A 19 7.61 2.07 10.90
N ALA A 20 7.18 2.97 10.00
CA ALA A 20 6.60 4.27 10.39
C ALA A 20 5.32 4.07 11.24
N ALA A 21 4.44 3.15 10.84
CA ALA A 21 3.24 2.81 11.60
C ALA A 21 3.55 2.26 12.99
N LEU A 22 4.62 1.46 13.15
CA LEU A 22 5.07 0.96 14.45
C LEU A 22 5.59 2.08 15.35
N PHE A 23 6.35 3.03 14.82
CA PHE A 23 6.77 4.21 15.59
C PHE A 23 5.57 5.01 16.09
N LEU A 24 4.55 5.22 15.24
CA LEU A 24 3.30 5.87 15.63
C LEU A 24 2.49 5.05 16.65
N LYS A 25 2.54 3.72 16.58
CA LYS A 25 1.92 2.86 17.60
C LYS A 25 2.59 3.01 18.97
N GLY A 26 3.91 3.22 18.98
CA GLY A 26 4.70 3.52 20.18
C GLY A 26 4.57 4.96 20.70
N TRP A 27 3.66 5.76 20.13
CA TRP A 27 3.44 7.15 20.53
C TRP A 27 3.08 7.25 22.02
N GLY A 28 3.80 8.10 22.75
CA GLY A 28 3.65 8.26 24.20
C GLY A 28 4.52 7.33 25.05
N GLN A 29 5.13 6.29 24.47
CA GLN A 29 6.13 5.46 25.18
C GLN A 29 7.58 5.84 24.85
N ILE A 30 7.81 6.42 23.68
CA ILE A 30 9.11 6.86 23.18
C ILE A 30 9.13 8.40 23.16
N PRO A 31 10.28 9.07 23.40
CA PRO A 31 10.39 10.52 23.29
C PRO A 31 9.86 11.03 21.96
N VAL A 32 8.97 12.03 22.00
CA VAL A 32 8.23 12.54 20.83
C VAL A 32 9.16 12.88 19.67
N TRP A 33 10.30 13.53 19.94
CA TRP A 33 11.28 13.90 18.91
C TRP A 33 11.89 12.70 18.20
N VAL A 34 12.13 11.60 18.92
CA VAL A 34 12.67 10.36 18.35
C VAL A 34 11.62 9.68 17.49
N THR A 35 10.38 9.63 17.95
CA THR A 35 9.25 9.10 17.17
C THR A 35 9.04 9.90 15.89
N LEU A 36 9.02 11.24 15.99
CA LEU A 36 8.84 12.12 14.82
C LEU A 36 9.98 11.96 13.82
N ALA A 37 11.23 11.99 14.29
CA ALA A 37 12.40 11.84 13.42
C ALA A 37 12.41 10.45 12.76
N GLY A 38 12.10 9.40 13.52
CA GLY A 38 11.99 8.03 13.00
C GLY A 38 10.95 7.91 11.90
N VAL A 39 9.72 8.40 12.15
CA VAL A 39 8.63 8.41 11.16
C VAL A 39 9.00 9.20 9.92
N VAL A 40 9.57 10.39 10.06
CA VAL A 40 9.95 11.22 8.91
C VAL A 40 11.01 10.52 8.06
N VAL A 41 12.06 9.99 8.68
CA VAL A 41 13.14 9.28 7.96
C VAL A 41 12.60 8.05 7.25
N THR A 42 11.78 7.23 7.91
CA THR A 42 11.23 6.02 7.28
C THR A 42 10.28 6.36 6.13
N LEU A 43 9.44 7.40 6.25
CA LEU A 43 8.57 7.84 5.17
C LEU A 43 9.33 8.44 3.97
N ILE A 44 10.42 9.17 4.21
CA ILE A 44 11.27 9.67 3.12
C ILE A 44 11.88 8.51 2.35
N ILE A 45 12.39 7.49 3.04
CA ILE A 45 12.97 6.31 2.38
C ILE A 45 11.88 5.52 1.65
N ALA A 46 10.72 5.30 2.28
CA ALA A 46 9.59 4.60 1.67
C ALA A 46 9.14 5.29 0.37
N SER A 47 8.94 6.60 0.42
CA SER A 47 8.51 7.38 -0.75
C SER A 47 9.55 7.39 -1.87
N ALA A 48 10.85 7.46 -1.54
CA ALA A 48 11.91 7.36 -2.54
C ALA A 48 11.90 5.99 -3.26
N LEU A 49 11.72 4.90 -2.51
CA LEU A 49 11.62 3.55 -3.07
C LEU A 49 10.35 3.36 -3.90
N GLU A 50 9.21 3.88 -3.42
CA GLU A 50 7.95 3.85 -4.15
C GLU A 50 8.05 4.62 -5.48
N MET A 51 8.65 5.82 -5.48
CA MET A 51 8.89 6.57 -6.71
C MET A 51 9.75 5.78 -7.70
N GLU A 52 10.77 5.07 -7.22
CA GLU A 52 11.61 4.24 -8.08
C GLU A 52 10.85 3.02 -8.64
N ALA A 53 9.95 2.42 -7.86
CA ALA A 53 9.07 1.36 -8.33
C ALA A 53 8.06 1.87 -9.37
N LEU A 54 7.48 3.06 -9.15
CA LEU A 54 6.54 3.72 -10.05
C LEU A 54 7.19 4.13 -11.38
N ARG A 55 8.50 4.40 -11.40
CA ARG A 55 9.23 4.63 -12.66
C ARG A 55 9.30 3.37 -13.54
N ARG A 56 9.11 2.19 -12.96
CA ARG A 56 9.35 0.88 -13.59
C ARG A 56 8.08 0.09 -13.87
N ALA A 57 6.96 0.42 -13.24
CA ALA A 57 5.69 -0.27 -13.40
C ALA A 57 4.48 0.67 -13.31
N ARG A 58 3.28 0.16 -13.56
CA ARG A 58 2.05 0.96 -13.53
C ARG A 58 1.70 1.31 -12.08
N PHE A 59 1.18 2.52 -11.86
CA PHE A 59 0.78 3.02 -10.54
C PHE A 59 -0.11 2.04 -9.77
N ALA A 60 -1.17 1.54 -10.42
CA ALA A 60 -2.10 0.59 -9.81
C ALA A 60 -1.40 -0.70 -9.31
N GLU A 61 -0.43 -1.20 -10.06
CA GLU A 61 0.29 -2.43 -9.71
C GLU A 61 1.19 -2.21 -8.49
N VAL A 62 1.98 -1.13 -8.48
CA VAL A 62 2.90 -0.81 -7.38
C VAL A 62 2.14 -0.56 -6.08
N VAL A 63 1.08 0.26 -6.13
CA VAL A 63 0.28 0.60 -4.94
C VAL A 63 -0.41 -0.64 -4.38
N LEU A 64 -0.98 -1.48 -5.23
CA LEU A 64 -1.65 -2.70 -4.78
C LEU A 64 -0.65 -3.68 -4.14
N LEU A 65 0.57 -3.77 -4.69
CA LEU A 65 1.64 -4.59 -4.13
C LEU A 65 2.11 -4.07 -2.76
N ILE A 66 2.27 -2.75 -2.60
CA ILE A 66 2.60 -2.12 -1.31
C ILE A 66 1.50 -2.42 -0.29
N ILE A 67 0.24 -2.14 -0.61
CA ILE A 67 -0.89 -2.32 0.32
C ILE A 67 -1.02 -3.79 0.73
N CYS A 68 -1.00 -4.72 -0.23
CA CYS A 68 -1.08 -6.15 0.08
C CYS A 68 0.09 -6.59 0.98
N THR A 69 1.30 -6.09 0.72
CA THR A 69 2.48 -6.41 1.53
C THR A 69 2.38 -5.85 2.94
N GLU A 70 2.00 -4.57 3.08
CA GLU A 70 1.79 -3.93 4.39
C GLU A 70 0.74 -4.66 5.20
N VAL A 71 -0.42 -4.95 4.60
CA VAL A 71 -1.51 -5.65 5.28
C VAL A 71 -1.07 -7.03 5.74
N THR A 72 -0.39 -7.78 4.88
CA THR A 72 0.12 -9.13 5.23
C THR A 72 1.12 -9.07 6.38
N LEU A 73 2.07 -8.13 6.32
CA LEU A 73 3.05 -7.94 7.39
C LEU A 73 2.41 -7.46 8.68
N ALA A 74 1.46 -6.52 8.62
CA ALA A 74 0.73 -6.02 9.78
C ALA A 74 -0.06 -7.14 10.46
N LEU A 75 -0.68 -8.05 9.70
CA LEU A 75 -1.36 -9.23 10.23
C LEU A 75 -0.39 -10.19 10.94
N ILE A 76 0.80 -10.40 10.36
CA ILE A 76 1.84 -11.23 10.97
C ILE A 76 2.34 -10.56 12.25
N LEU A 77 2.70 -9.28 12.18
CA LEU A 77 3.23 -8.52 13.31
C LEU A 77 2.20 -8.40 14.44
N SER A 78 0.92 -8.23 14.14
CA SER A 78 -0.10 -8.16 15.18
C SER A 78 -0.15 -9.45 16.00
N ARG A 79 -0.09 -10.60 15.32
CA ARG A 79 -0.12 -11.92 15.95
C ARG A 79 1.08 -12.16 16.86
N PHE A 80 2.26 -11.68 16.46
CA PHE A 80 3.53 -11.85 17.18
C PHE A 80 3.74 -10.82 18.29
N LEU A 81 3.48 -9.53 18.04
CA LEU A 81 3.80 -8.44 18.95
C LEU A 81 2.68 -8.12 19.95
N PHE A 82 1.42 -8.24 19.54
CA PHE A 82 0.29 -7.76 20.35
C PHE A 82 -0.52 -8.88 20.99
N ARG A 83 -0.28 -10.15 20.62
CA ARG A 83 -1.00 -11.35 21.11
C ARG A 83 -2.53 -11.34 20.92
N ASP A 84 -3.09 -10.24 20.48
CA ASP A 84 -4.48 -10.11 20.05
C ASP A 84 -4.68 -10.90 18.75
N GLY A 85 -5.58 -11.88 18.81
CA GLY A 85 -6.05 -12.56 17.61
C GLY A 85 -7.09 -11.70 16.91
N PHE A 86 -7.11 -11.70 15.58
CA PHE A 86 -8.19 -11.05 14.85
C PHE A 86 -9.48 -11.85 14.92
N SER A 87 -10.58 -11.15 15.15
CA SER A 87 -11.93 -11.70 14.98
C SER A 87 -12.22 -11.98 13.50
N ALA A 88 -13.09 -12.95 13.23
CA ALA A 88 -13.54 -13.25 11.87
C ALA A 88 -14.16 -12.03 11.16
N VAL A 89 -14.75 -11.11 11.92
CA VAL A 89 -15.31 -9.85 11.39
C VAL A 89 -14.21 -8.91 10.90
N GLU A 90 -13.09 -8.82 11.62
CA GLU A 90 -11.96 -7.96 11.25
C GLU A 90 -11.27 -8.48 9.99
N LEU A 91 -11.10 -9.80 9.88
CA LEU A 91 -10.59 -10.43 8.67
C LEU A 91 -11.51 -10.22 7.46
N CYS A 92 -12.83 -10.29 7.66
CA CYS A 92 -13.81 -10.01 6.61
C CYS A 92 -13.78 -8.54 6.17
N GLY A 93 -13.71 -7.60 7.11
CA GLY A 93 -13.58 -6.18 6.82
C GLY A 93 -12.30 -5.85 6.04
N LEU A 94 -11.20 -6.50 6.40
CA LEU A 94 -9.90 -6.34 5.74
C LEU A 94 -9.89 -6.94 4.33
N ALA A 95 -10.55 -8.08 4.12
CA ALA A 95 -10.76 -8.64 2.79
C ALA A 95 -11.63 -7.74 1.90
N LEU A 96 -12.72 -7.17 2.45
CA LEU A 96 -13.58 -6.21 1.74
C LEU A 96 -12.84 -4.92 1.39
N MET A 97 -12.02 -4.40 2.31
CA MET A 97 -11.20 -3.21 2.06
C MET A 97 -10.21 -3.45 0.92
N LEU A 98 -9.50 -4.59 0.94
CA LEU A 98 -8.58 -4.98 -0.13
C LEU A 98 -9.31 -5.14 -1.47
N ALA A 99 -10.48 -5.75 -1.48
CA ALA A 99 -11.30 -5.88 -2.69
C ALA A 99 -11.73 -4.51 -3.23
N GLY A 100 -12.14 -3.58 -2.36
CA GLY A 100 -12.49 -2.21 -2.74
C GLY A 100 -11.31 -1.43 -3.33
N VAL A 101 -10.13 -1.52 -2.71
CA VAL A 101 -8.89 -0.92 -3.22
C VAL A 101 -8.54 -1.51 -4.60
N ALA A 102 -8.60 -2.83 -4.74
CA ALA A 102 -8.34 -3.49 -6.02
C ALA A 102 -9.31 -3.04 -7.11
N LEU A 103 -10.61 -2.93 -6.80
CA LEU A 103 -11.64 -2.45 -7.73
C LEU A 103 -11.42 -0.98 -8.12
N LEU A 104 -11.06 -0.11 -7.19
CA LEU A 104 -10.76 1.30 -7.50
C LEU A 104 -9.55 1.43 -8.43
N LEU A 105 -8.50 0.65 -8.16
CA LEU A 105 -7.26 0.69 -8.94
C LEU A 105 -7.40 0.02 -10.32
N THR A 106 -8.29 -0.95 -10.49
CA THR A 106 -8.53 -1.65 -11.76
C THR A 106 -9.70 -1.08 -12.58
N GLY A 107 -10.70 -0.49 -11.92
CA GLY A 107 -11.94 0.02 -12.53
C GLY A 107 -11.77 1.34 -13.27
N GLY A 108 -10.73 2.13 -12.97
CA GLY A 108 -10.44 3.39 -13.68
C GLY A 108 -10.11 3.26 -15.17
N GLY A 109 -9.82 2.04 -15.66
CA GLY A 109 -9.49 1.78 -17.06
C GLY A 109 -10.68 1.55 -18.00
N HIS A 110 -11.84 1.12 -17.49
CA HIS A 110 -12.97 0.73 -18.35
C HIS A 110 -13.92 1.89 -18.67
N GLY A 111 -14.06 2.88 -17.79
CA GLY A 111 -15.00 4.00 -17.99
C GLY A 111 -14.55 5.00 -19.07
N HIS A 112 -13.24 5.25 -19.21
CA HIS A 112 -12.74 6.25 -20.16
C HIS A 112 -12.81 5.75 -21.63
N SER A 113 -12.62 4.45 -21.85
CA SER A 113 -12.64 3.84 -23.20
C SER A 113 -14.05 3.76 -23.79
N GLU A 114 -15.06 3.47 -22.96
CA GLU A 114 -16.47 3.48 -23.36
C GLU A 114 -16.95 4.90 -23.74
N VAL A 115 -16.57 5.91 -22.95
CA VAL A 115 -16.97 7.31 -23.20
C VAL A 115 -16.31 7.86 -24.46
N VAL A 116 -15.01 7.57 -24.69
CA VAL A 116 -14.32 7.98 -25.92
C VAL A 116 -14.91 7.30 -27.15
N LYS A 117 -15.19 5.99 -27.09
CA LYS A 117 -15.85 5.25 -28.18
C LYS A 117 -17.29 5.74 -28.44
N ALA A 118 -18.01 6.13 -27.39
CA ALA A 118 -19.37 6.67 -27.50
C ALA A 118 -19.38 8.08 -28.13
N VAL A 119 -18.35 8.89 -27.87
CA VAL A 119 -18.19 10.20 -28.51
C VAL A 119 -17.79 10.04 -29.98
N GLU A 120 -16.86 9.13 -30.29
CA GLU A 120 -16.41 8.89 -31.67
C GLU A 120 -17.54 8.39 -32.59
N ARG A 121 -18.44 7.53 -32.08
CA ARG A 121 -19.65 7.09 -32.79
C ARG A 121 -20.70 8.17 -33.04
N ARG A 122 -20.65 9.30 -32.32
CA ARG A 122 -21.59 10.41 -32.52
C ARG A 122 -21.07 11.47 -33.49
N VAL A 123 -19.79 11.39 -33.86
CA VAL A 123 -19.12 12.35 -34.75
C VAL A 123 -18.96 11.78 -36.17
N SER A 124 -19.09 10.45 -36.34
CA SER A 124 -19.27 9.76 -37.63
C SER A 124 -20.74 9.70 -38.05
#